data_AF-A0A8C5RSC7-F1
#
_entry.id   AF-A0A8C5RSC7-F1
#
_cell.length_a   1.000
_cell.length_b   1.000
_cell.length_c   1.000
_cell.angle_alpha   90.00
_cell.angle_beta   90.00
_cell.angle_gamma   90.00
#
_symmetry.space_group_name_H-M   'P 1'
#
loop_
_entity.id
_entity.type
_entity.pdbx_description
1 polymer ?
#
loop_
_entity_poly.entity_id
_entity_poly.type
_entity_poly.pdbx_seq_one_letter_code
_entity_poly.pdbx_strand_id
1 'polypeptide(L)'
;NIPSKSLVTFCSRQQKQQYTNQLAKETDKYIKQFGSLPSISEQRQRRIQKDRLVNEFTTALTNFQRVQRQAAEKEREFVARVRASSRVSGGATEESYREGTLVSWDSQPQTQVLDEEITEDDLRLIEERESAIRQLESDILDINEIFKDLGMMIHEQGDVIDSIEANVETAEVHVQQANQQLSRASEYQRKSRKKICIIILILVIGLTIGIIIWATVKS
;
A
#
# COMPACT_ATOMS: atom_id res chain seq x y z
N ASN A 1 20.37 16.79 32.04
CA ASN A 1 19.65 17.36 30.87
C ASN A 1 19.36 16.32 29.78
N ILE A 2 19.23 15.05 30.15
CA ILE A 2 18.99 13.90 29.25
C ILE A 2 17.49 13.49 29.13
N PRO A 3 16.58 13.76 30.10
CA PRO A 3 15.21 13.20 30.03
C PRO A 3 14.33 13.83 28.92
N SER A 4 14.54 15.11 28.55
CA SER A 4 13.69 15.78 27.55
C SER A 4 13.84 15.21 26.13
N LYS A 5 15.04 14.75 25.74
CA LYS A 5 15.29 14.18 24.41
C LYS A 5 14.67 12.78 24.24
N SER A 6 14.66 11.99 25.32
CA SER A 6 14.00 10.68 25.35
C SER A 6 12.48 10.82 25.17
N LEU A 7 11.88 11.77 25.90
CA LEU A 7 10.45 12.06 25.86
C LEU A 7 9.99 12.57 24.48
N VAL A 8 10.74 13.49 23.85
CA VAL A 8 10.43 13.98 22.50
C VAL A 8 10.52 12.86 21.45
N THR A 9 11.51 11.98 21.57
CA THR A 9 11.68 10.84 20.67
C THR A 9 10.54 9.83 20.83
N PHE A 10 10.11 9.59 22.06
CA PHE A 10 8.99 8.73 22.39
C PHE A 10 7.67 9.25 21.82
N CYS A 11 7.32 10.52 22.11
CA CYS A 11 6.11 11.13 21.57
C CYS A 11 6.10 11.15 20.03
N SER A 12 7.24 11.44 19.39
CA SER A 12 7.34 11.39 17.93
C SER A 12 7.12 9.98 17.37
N ARG A 13 7.63 8.95 18.05
CA ARG A 13 7.41 7.54 17.66
C ARG A 13 5.94 7.16 17.79
N GLN A 14 5.31 7.52 18.92
CA GLN A 14 3.89 7.26 19.17
C GLN A 14 3.00 7.96 18.15
N GLN A 15 3.28 9.23 17.82
CA GLN A 15 2.56 9.98 16.80
C GLN A 15 2.64 9.31 15.44
N LYS A 16 3.84 8.84 15.02
CA LYS A 16 4.02 8.12 13.76
C LYS A 16 3.23 6.81 13.74
N GLN A 17 3.18 6.08 14.84
CA GLN A 17 2.40 4.84 14.95
C GLN A 17 0.90 5.10 14.81
N GLN A 18 0.36 6.06 15.57
CA GLN A 18 -1.06 6.43 15.49
C GLN A 18 -1.44 6.91 14.10
N TYR A 19 -0.62 7.76 13.49
CA TYR A 19 -0.82 8.22 12.11
C TYR A 19 -0.84 7.05 11.11
N THR A 20 0.07 6.09 11.27
CA THR A 20 0.13 4.92 10.38
C THR A 20 -1.11 4.04 10.52
N ASN A 21 -1.62 3.82 11.74
CA ASN A 21 -2.87 3.10 11.96
C ASN A 21 -4.07 3.83 11.36
N GLN A 22 -4.15 5.16 11.51
CA GLN A 22 -5.21 5.95 10.91
C GLN A 22 -5.16 5.88 9.38
N LEU A 23 -3.96 5.96 8.80
CA LEU A 23 -3.76 5.83 7.37
C LEU A 23 -4.18 4.44 6.86
N ALA A 24 -3.88 3.38 7.62
CA ALA A 24 -4.34 2.02 7.29
C ALA A 24 -5.88 1.93 7.28
N LYS A 25 -6.56 2.51 8.29
CA LYS A 25 -8.03 2.55 8.36
C LYS A 25 -8.66 3.33 7.21
N GLU A 26 -8.13 4.50 6.86
CA GLU A 26 -8.61 5.27 5.70
C GLU A 26 -8.35 4.54 4.38
N THR A 27 -7.20 3.86 4.25
CA THR A 27 -6.87 3.06 3.06
C THR A 27 -7.86 1.92 2.88
N ASP A 28 -8.16 1.16 3.94
CA ASP A 28 -9.18 0.11 3.92
C ASP A 28 -10.55 0.66 3.48
N LYS A 29 -10.97 1.79 4.05
CA LYS A 29 -12.22 2.47 3.69
C LYS A 29 -12.25 2.88 2.22
N TYR A 30 -11.16 3.44 1.69
CA TYR A 30 -11.08 3.83 0.28
C TYR A 30 -11.10 2.62 -0.66
N ILE A 31 -10.45 1.51 -0.29
CA ILE A 31 -10.50 0.26 -1.06
C ILE A 31 -11.94 -0.28 -1.11
N LYS A 32 -12.65 -0.28 0.02
CA LYS A 32 -14.06 -0.69 0.09
C LYS A 32 -14.98 0.21 -0.75
N GLN A 33 -14.78 1.53 -0.66
CA GLN A 33 -15.53 2.50 -1.48
C GLN A 33 -15.26 2.32 -2.97
N PHE A 34 -14.01 2.10 -3.36
CA PHE A 34 -13.65 1.82 -4.75
C PHE A 34 -14.33 0.55 -5.27
N GLY A 35 -14.48 -0.47 -4.41
CA GLY A 35 -15.19 -1.70 -4.72
C GLY A 35 -16.71 -1.56 -4.86
N SER A 36 -17.34 -0.61 -4.15
CA SER A 36 -18.81 -0.46 -4.13
C SER A 36 -19.39 0.47 -5.22
N LEU A 37 -18.53 1.13 -6.01
CA LEU A 37 -18.98 2.03 -7.08
C LEU A 37 -19.67 1.28 -8.23
N PRO A 38 -20.94 1.59 -8.55
CA PRO A 38 -21.65 0.98 -9.66
C PRO A 38 -21.13 1.56 -10.98
N SER A 39 -20.38 0.78 -11.76
CA SER A 39 -20.16 1.11 -13.17
C SER A 39 -20.00 -0.16 -14.02
N ILE A 40 -20.78 -0.20 -15.09
CA ILE A 40 -21.05 -1.37 -15.94
C ILE A 40 -19.98 -1.54 -17.03
N SER A 41 -19.39 -0.44 -17.53
CA SER A 41 -18.46 -0.46 -18.67
C SER A 41 -17.00 -0.76 -18.31
N GLU A 42 -16.61 -0.60 -17.04
CA GLU A 42 -15.20 -0.70 -16.59
C GLU A 42 -15.03 -1.69 -15.42
N GLN A 43 -16.04 -2.52 -15.16
CA GLN A 43 -16.10 -3.36 -13.96
C GLN A 43 -14.93 -4.34 -13.87
N ARG A 44 -14.45 -4.87 -15.00
CA ARG A 44 -13.29 -5.77 -15.07
C ARG A 44 -11.97 -5.07 -14.76
N GLN A 45 -11.75 -3.88 -15.31
CA GLN A 45 -10.51 -3.12 -15.10
C GLN A 45 -10.41 -2.59 -13.67
N ARG A 46 -11.54 -2.15 -13.09
CA ARG A 46 -11.62 -1.82 -11.66
C ARG A 46 -11.35 -3.01 -10.76
N ARG A 47 -11.86 -4.21 -11.07
CA ARG A 47 -11.53 -5.43 -10.30
C ARG A 47 -10.03 -5.66 -10.29
N ILE A 48 -9.37 -5.71 -11.44
CA ILE A 48 -7.92 -5.90 -11.53
C ILE A 48 -7.13 -4.86 -10.72
N GLN A 49 -7.55 -3.59 -10.75
CA GLN A 49 -6.93 -2.53 -9.95
C GLN A 49 -7.16 -2.72 -8.44
N LYS A 50 -8.39 -3.07 -8.05
CA LYS A 50 -8.74 -3.39 -6.66
C LYS A 50 -7.89 -4.54 -6.14
N ASP A 51 -7.75 -5.60 -6.92
CA ASP A 51 -7.06 -6.83 -6.52
C ASP A 51 -5.55 -6.57 -6.32
N ARG A 52 -4.94 -5.80 -7.24
CA ARG A 52 -3.56 -5.33 -7.07
C ARG A 52 -3.40 -4.48 -5.81
N LEU A 53 -4.30 -3.52 -5.59
CA LEU A 53 -4.27 -2.63 -4.44
C LEU A 53 -4.41 -3.39 -3.11
N VAL A 54 -5.32 -4.37 -3.06
CA VAL A 54 -5.52 -5.25 -1.91
C VAL A 54 -4.27 -6.09 -1.62
N ASN A 55 -3.62 -6.65 -2.65
CA ASN A 55 -2.39 -7.43 -2.49
C ASN A 55 -1.21 -6.59 -2.01
N GLU A 56 -1.01 -5.40 -2.59
CA GLU A 56 0.04 -4.46 -2.17
C GLU A 56 -0.20 -3.97 -0.74
N PHE A 57 -1.45 -3.63 -0.40
CA PHE A 57 -1.82 -3.18 0.94
C PHE A 57 -1.65 -4.28 1.99
N THR A 58 -2.05 -5.52 1.68
CA THR A 58 -1.82 -6.70 2.53
C THR A 58 -0.33 -6.87 2.81
N THR A 59 0.51 -6.76 1.78
CA THR A 59 1.97 -6.87 1.92
C THR A 59 2.55 -5.77 2.81
N ALA A 60 2.09 -4.52 2.64
CA ALA A 60 2.50 -3.40 3.46
C ALA A 60 2.09 -3.59 4.93
N LEU A 61 0.86 -4.04 5.19
CA LEU A 61 0.36 -4.31 6.54
C LEU A 61 1.10 -5.45 7.23
N THR A 62 1.43 -6.54 6.52
CA THR A 62 2.22 -7.64 7.10
C THR A 62 3.59 -7.14 7.55
N ASN A 63 4.24 -6.29 6.75
CA ASN A 63 5.50 -5.66 7.12
C ASN A 63 5.34 -4.73 8.33
N PHE A 64 4.28 -3.92 8.37
CA PHE A 64 4.00 -3.03 9.49
C PHE A 64 3.74 -3.79 10.79
N GLN A 65 2.91 -4.83 10.76
CA GLN A 65 2.61 -5.69 11.91
C GLN A 65 3.89 -6.40 12.42
N ARG A 66 4.76 -6.84 11.51
CA ARG A 66 6.07 -7.41 11.88
C ARG A 66 6.93 -6.41 12.64
N VAL A 67 7.00 -5.16 12.16
CA VAL A 67 7.77 -4.09 12.81
C VAL A 67 7.17 -3.72 14.18
N GLN A 68 5.85 -3.66 14.30
CA GLN A 68 5.17 -3.43 15.58
C GLN A 68 5.46 -4.54 16.60
N ARG A 69 5.40 -5.81 16.19
CA ARG A 69 5.74 -6.95 17.08
C ARG A 69 7.20 -6.90 17.53
N GLN A 70 8.13 -6.63 16.61
CA GLN A 70 9.54 -6.44 16.94
C GLN A 70 9.74 -5.26 17.90
N ALA A 71 9.00 -4.17 17.72
CA ALA A 71 9.04 -3.05 18.65
C ALA A 71 8.53 -3.45 20.05
N ALA A 72 7.39 -4.14 20.14
CA ALA A 72 6.83 -4.58 21.41
C ALA A 72 7.78 -5.54 22.15
N GLU A 73 8.39 -6.47 21.43
CA GLU A 73 9.40 -7.40 21.97
C GLU A 73 10.62 -6.66 22.51
N LYS A 74 11.15 -5.66 21.77
CA LYS A 74 12.28 -4.84 22.22
C LYS A 74 11.98 -4.03 23.48
N GLU A 75 10.77 -3.47 23.59
CA GLU A 75 10.33 -2.76 24.79
C GLU A 75 10.16 -3.73 25.98
N ARG A 76 9.60 -4.93 25.76
CA ARG A 76 9.49 -5.97 26.80
C ARG A 76 10.86 -6.44 27.27
N GLU A 77 11.79 -6.71 26.36
CA GLU A 77 13.17 -7.06 26.70
C GLU A 77 13.84 -5.95 27.53
N PHE A 78 13.59 -4.69 27.20
CA PHE A 78 14.12 -3.56 27.98
C PHE A 78 13.56 -3.54 29.40
N VAL A 79 12.24 -3.60 29.54
CA VAL A 79 11.57 -3.62 30.86
C VAL A 79 12.03 -4.82 31.69
N ALA A 80 12.14 -6.00 31.09
CA ALA A 80 12.61 -7.21 31.77
C ALA A 80 14.06 -7.06 32.27
N ARG A 81 14.95 -6.45 31.47
CA ARG A 81 16.33 -6.18 31.90
C ARG A 81 16.41 -5.20 33.07
N VAL A 82 15.66 -4.10 33.02
CA VAL A 82 15.65 -3.10 34.11
C VAL A 82 15.10 -3.72 35.41
N ARG A 83 14.08 -4.58 35.32
CA ARG A 83 13.55 -5.33 36.48
C ARG A 83 14.51 -6.40 37.02
N ALA A 84 15.19 -7.12 36.13
CA ALA A 84 16.15 -8.17 36.53
C ALA A 84 17.43 -7.58 37.16
N SER A 85 17.90 -6.45 36.64
CA SER A 85 19.06 -5.74 37.20
C SER A 85 18.81 -5.21 38.61
N SER A 86 17.54 -4.98 38.96
CA SER A 86 17.15 -4.31 40.20
C SER A 86 16.65 -5.23 41.31
N ARG A 87 16.64 -6.56 41.11
CA ARG A 87 16.10 -7.54 42.07
C ARG A 87 14.78 -7.09 42.71
N VAL A 88 13.85 -6.56 41.92
CA VAL A 88 12.44 -6.45 42.33
C VAL A 88 11.87 -7.88 42.38
N SER A 89 12.23 -8.61 43.42
CA SER A 89 11.54 -9.82 43.88
C SER A 89 10.37 -9.40 44.78
N GLY A 90 9.58 -8.44 44.31
CA GLY A 90 8.41 -7.91 45.00
C GLY A 90 7.31 -7.68 43.99
N GLY A 91 6.61 -8.76 43.62
CA GLY A 91 5.42 -8.68 42.76
C GLY A 91 5.63 -9.14 41.32
N ALA A 92 6.23 -10.31 41.12
CA ALA A 92 5.82 -11.12 39.96
C ALA A 92 4.36 -11.52 40.24
N THR A 93 3.42 -10.82 39.61
CA THR A 93 2.05 -11.31 39.47
C THR A 93 2.12 -12.74 38.95
N GLU A 94 1.58 -13.64 39.75
CA GLU A 94 1.43 -15.06 39.48
C GLU A 94 0.69 -15.28 38.16
N GLU A 95 1.43 -15.47 37.07
CA GLU A 95 0.90 -16.12 35.88
C GLU A 95 2.02 -16.76 35.06
N SER A 96 2.79 -17.64 35.71
CA SER A 96 3.58 -18.63 34.99
C SER A 96 3.74 -19.88 35.86
N TYR A 97 2.63 -20.56 36.10
CA TYR A 97 2.66 -21.98 36.42
C TYR A 97 2.55 -22.75 35.11
N ARG A 98 3.68 -23.28 34.62
CA ARG A 98 3.92 -24.73 34.56
C ARG A 98 5.22 -25.06 33.82
N GLU A 99 5.94 -25.99 34.46
CA GLU A 99 6.85 -27.00 33.89
C GLU A 99 8.34 -26.66 33.69
N GLY A 100 9.17 -27.27 34.54
CA GLY A 100 10.60 -27.56 34.34
C GLY A 100 11.55 -26.41 34.65
N THR A 101 12.47 -26.47 35.61
CA THR A 101 13.40 -27.57 35.88
C THR A 101 14.03 -27.33 37.25
N LEU A 102 14.01 -28.36 38.09
CA LEU A 102 14.72 -28.45 39.35
C LEU A 102 16.19 -28.77 39.06
N VAL A 103 17.11 -27.83 39.30
CA VAL A 103 18.52 -28.17 39.50
C VAL A 103 19.12 -27.30 40.61
N SER A 104 19.41 -27.95 41.72
CA SER A 104 20.29 -27.49 42.79
C SER A 104 21.75 -27.70 42.36
N TRP A 105 22.65 -26.73 42.56
CA TRP A 105 23.83 -26.92 43.43
C TRP A 105 24.65 -25.62 43.62
N ASP A 106 25.20 -25.54 44.81
CA ASP A 106 26.00 -24.53 45.50
C ASP A 106 27.30 -24.09 44.79
N SER A 107 27.59 -22.78 44.78
CA SER A 107 28.89 -22.16 45.17
C SER A 107 28.92 -20.65 44.86
N GLN A 108 29.09 -19.85 45.91
CA GLN A 108 29.39 -18.41 45.84
C GLN A 108 30.76 -18.18 45.18
N PRO A 109 30.95 -17.03 44.51
CA PRO A 109 31.71 -16.01 45.22
C PRO A 109 30.94 -14.70 45.30
N GLN A 110 31.04 -14.13 46.49
CA GLN A 110 30.49 -12.85 46.93
C GLN A 110 31.04 -11.71 46.06
N THR A 111 30.43 -11.50 44.89
CA THR A 111 30.57 -10.21 44.20
C THR A 111 29.73 -9.24 45.01
N GLN A 112 30.37 -8.21 45.56
CA GLN A 112 29.67 -7.07 46.15
C GLN A 112 28.76 -6.47 45.07
N VAL A 113 27.50 -6.91 45.07
CA VAL A 113 26.44 -6.26 44.32
C VAL A 113 26.23 -4.96 45.08
N LEU A 114 26.75 -3.87 44.53
CA LEU A 114 26.28 -2.54 44.89
C LEU A 114 24.76 -2.59 44.81
N ASP A 115 24.12 -2.38 45.95
CA ASP A 115 22.68 -2.23 46.09
C ASP A 115 22.29 -0.99 45.25
N GLU A 116 22.04 -1.20 43.96
CA GLU A 116 21.56 -0.16 43.07
C GLU A 116 20.06 -0.04 43.33
N GLU A 117 19.73 0.70 44.40
CA GLU A 117 18.38 1.07 44.76
C GLU A 117 17.70 1.68 43.52
N ILE A 118 16.56 1.11 43.13
CA ILE A 118 15.77 1.66 42.02
C ILE A 118 15.43 3.10 42.35
N THR A 119 15.87 4.01 41.49
CA THR A 119 15.42 5.39 41.53
C THR A 119 13.94 5.47 41.15
N GLU A 120 13.16 6.37 41.76
CA GLU A 120 11.76 6.63 41.35
C GLU A 120 11.65 6.89 39.83
N ASP A 121 12.69 7.46 39.23
CA ASP A 121 12.79 7.70 37.79
C ASP A 121 12.78 6.40 36.96
N ASP A 122 13.35 5.29 37.45
CA ASP A 122 13.36 4.00 36.74
C ASP A 122 11.99 3.32 36.78
N LEU A 123 11.25 3.44 37.89
CA LEU A 123 9.86 2.95 37.99
C LEU A 123 8.96 3.69 37.01
N ARG A 124 9.09 5.03 36.93
CA ARG A 124 8.33 5.85 35.99
C ARG A 124 8.65 5.49 34.54
N LEU A 125 9.92 5.26 34.24
CA LEU A 125 10.34 4.81 32.91
C LEU A 125 9.76 3.44 32.56
N ILE A 126 9.76 2.49 33.50
CA ILE A 126 9.13 1.16 33.31
C ILE A 126 7.64 1.31 33.01
N GLU A 127 6.91 2.11 33.80
CA GLU A 127 5.48 2.33 33.61
C GLU A 127 5.17 2.95 32.23
N GLU A 128 5.96 3.94 31.79
CA GLU A 128 5.85 4.53 30.46
C GLU A 128 6.06 3.49 29.35
N ARG A 129 7.04 2.59 29.50
CA ARG A 129 7.29 1.52 28.52
C ARG A 129 6.19 0.48 28.51
N GLU A 130 5.64 0.11 29.65
CA GLU A 130 4.50 -0.82 29.72
C GLU A 130 3.24 -0.24 29.08
N SER A 131 2.97 1.05 29.28
CA SER A 131 1.92 1.76 28.58
C SER A 131 2.12 1.71 27.06
N ALA A 132 3.36 1.94 26.59
CA ALA A 132 3.69 1.84 25.17
C ALA A 132 3.51 0.43 24.59
N ILE A 133 3.82 -0.61 25.37
CA ILE A 133 3.61 -2.02 24.98
C ILE A 133 2.11 -2.29 24.83
N ARG A 134 1.27 -1.87 25.78
CA ARG A 134 -0.19 -2.02 25.70
C ARG A 134 -0.77 -1.31 24.47
N GLN A 135 -0.27 -0.12 24.16
CA GLN A 135 -0.67 0.60 22.94
C GLN A 135 -0.30 -0.18 21.68
N LEU A 136 0.94 -0.72 21.60
CA LEU A 136 1.38 -1.54 20.48
C LEU A 136 0.52 -2.81 20.30
N GLU A 137 0.12 -3.45 21.39
CA GLU A 137 -0.79 -4.60 21.35
C GLU A 137 -2.17 -4.21 20.81
N SER A 138 -2.74 -3.10 21.28
CA SER A 138 -4.00 -2.56 20.77
C SER A 138 -3.92 -2.25 19.28
N ASP A 139 -2.83 -1.61 18.83
CA ASP A 139 -2.61 -1.28 17.43
C ASP A 139 -2.53 -2.55 16.55
N ILE A 140 -1.94 -3.63 17.06
CA ILE A 140 -1.88 -4.92 16.36
C ILE A 140 -3.28 -5.53 16.22
N LEU A 141 -4.16 -5.38 17.21
CA LEU A 141 -5.55 -5.83 17.14
C LEU A 141 -6.34 -5.04 16.09
N ASP A 142 -6.17 -3.71 16.04
CA ASP A 142 -6.78 -2.87 15.02
C ASP A 142 -6.40 -3.31 13.59
N ILE A 143 -5.14 -3.66 13.37
CA ILE A 143 -4.67 -4.17 12.08
C ILE A 143 -5.28 -5.54 11.75
N ASN A 144 -5.50 -6.41 12.74
CA ASN A 144 -6.15 -7.70 12.50
C ASN A 144 -7.58 -7.54 11.98
N GLU A 145 -8.33 -6.51 12.41
CA GLU A 145 -9.64 -6.22 11.84
C GLU A 145 -9.53 -5.84 10.35
N ILE A 146 -8.53 -5.03 9.99
CA ILE A 146 -8.26 -4.70 8.57
C ILE A 146 -7.89 -5.96 7.77
N PHE A 147 -7.12 -6.90 8.34
CA PHE A 147 -6.83 -8.17 7.67
C PHE A 147 -8.06 -9.02 7.41
N LYS A 148 -9.05 -9.02 8.31
CA LYS A 148 -10.33 -9.72 8.08
C LYS A 148 -11.07 -9.10 6.90
N ASP A 149 -11.10 -7.78 6.83
CA ASP A 149 -11.72 -7.05 5.73
C ASP A 149 -11.04 -7.34 4.38
N LEU A 150 -9.70 -7.35 4.36
CA LEU A 150 -8.92 -7.73 3.18
C LEU A 150 -9.16 -9.20 2.80
N GLY A 151 -9.22 -10.11 3.78
CA GLY A 151 -9.52 -11.51 3.57
C GLY A 151 -10.88 -11.74 2.90
N MET A 152 -11.91 -11.02 3.34
CA MET A 152 -13.22 -11.04 2.67
C MET A 152 -13.13 -10.53 1.24
N MET A 153 -12.45 -9.40 1.01
CA MET A 153 -12.28 -8.84 -0.33
C MET A 153 -11.52 -9.75 -1.30
N ILE A 154 -10.59 -10.57 -0.81
CA ILE A 154 -9.84 -11.58 -1.59
C ILE A 154 -10.70 -12.82 -1.82
N HIS A 155 -11.43 -13.31 -0.81
CA HIS A 155 -12.26 -14.51 -0.93
C HIS A 155 -13.41 -14.35 -1.93
N GLU A 156 -13.99 -13.14 -2.03
CA GLU A 156 -14.99 -12.80 -3.06
C GLU A 156 -14.45 -12.83 -4.52
N GLN A 157 -13.14 -13.02 -4.74
CA GLN A 157 -12.50 -13.05 -6.05
C GLN A 157 -12.16 -14.47 -6.58
N GLY A 158 -12.82 -15.51 -6.07
CA GLY A 158 -12.67 -16.87 -6.59
C GLY A 158 -13.24 -17.02 -8.02
N ASP A 159 -12.40 -16.77 -9.04
CA ASP A 159 -12.35 -17.38 -10.40
C ASP A 159 -11.67 -16.47 -11.47
N VAL A 160 -11.12 -15.30 -11.12
CA VAL A 160 -10.62 -14.33 -12.14
C VAL A 160 -9.09 -14.23 -12.21
N ILE A 161 -8.35 -15.18 -11.62
CA ILE A 161 -6.88 -15.20 -11.69
C ILE A 161 -6.37 -15.55 -13.11
N ASP A 162 -7.12 -16.31 -13.90
CA ASP A 162 -6.72 -16.73 -15.26
C ASP A 162 -6.79 -15.62 -16.34
N SER A 163 -7.32 -14.44 -16.01
CA SER A 163 -7.56 -13.39 -17.02
C SER A 163 -6.52 -12.26 -17.02
N ILE A 164 -5.50 -12.34 -16.16
CA ILE A 164 -4.38 -11.38 -16.12
C ILE A 164 -3.44 -11.60 -17.31
N GLU A 165 -3.26 -12.86 -17.75
CA GLU A 165 -2.48 -13.19 -18.95
C GLU A 165 -3.19 -12.71 -20.23
N ALA A 166 -4.53 -12.80 -20.27
CA ALA A 166 -5.35 -12.32 -21.38
C ALA A 166 -5.35 -10.78 -21.56
N ASN A 167 -4.92 -9.99 -20.57
CA ASN A 167 -4.92 -8.53 -20.68
C ASN A 167 -3.63 -7.93 -21.25
N VAL A 168 -2.51 -8.67 -21.20
CA VAL A 168 -1.33 -8.33 -22.01
C VAL A 168 -1.66 -8.46 -23.50
N GLU A 169 -2.44 -9.48 -23.86
CA GLU A 169 -2.94 -9.71 -25.21
C GLU A 169 -3.86 -8.57 -25.70
N THR A 170 -4.77 -8.05 -24.85
CA THR A 170 -5.67 -6.95 -25.26
C THR A 170 -4.94 -5.63 -25.53
N ALA A 171 -3.87 -5.32 -24.81
CA ALA A 171 -3.07 -4.11 -25.05
C ALA A 171 -2.33 -4.18 -26.40
N GLU A 172 -1.84 -5.36 -26.79
CA GLU A 172 -1.26 -5.60 -28.12
C GLU A 172 -2.31 -5.45 -29.23
N VAL A 173 -3.53 -5.98 -29.02
CA VAL A 173 -4.62 -5.90 -29.99
C VAL A 173 -5.06 -4.45 -30.26
N HIS A 174 -5.13 -3.59 -29.24
CA HIS A 174 -5.49 -2.18 -29.43
C HIS A 174 -4.42 -1.39 -30.20
N VAL A 175 -3.13 -1.67 -29.98
CA VAL A 175 -2.03 -1.06 -30.75
C VAL A 175 -2.05 -1.54 -32.20
N GLN A 176 -2.32 -2.83 -32.44
CA GLN A 176 -2.41 -3.39 -33.79
C GLN A 176 -3.59 -2.80 -34.59
N GLN A 177 -4.75 -2.63 -33.95
CA GLN A 177 -5.92 -1.98 -34.56
C GLN A 177 -5.68 -0.49 -34.85
N ALA A 178 -5.03 0.25 -33.95
CA ALA A 178 -4.64 1.64 -34.16
C ALA A 178 -3.70 1.77 -35.38
N ASN A 179 -2.71 0.88 -35.48
CA ASN A 179 -1.80 0.83 -36.63
C ASN A 179 -2.53 0.49 -37.94
N GLN A 180 -3.52 -0.41 -37.93
CA GLN A 180 -4.35 -0.67 -39.11
C GLN A 180 -5.18 0.55 -39.54
N GLN A 181 -5.76 1.28 -38.59
CA GLN A 181 -6.53 2.49 -38.90
C GLN A 181 -5.62 3.59 -39.47
N LEU A 182 -4.43 3.80 -38.90
CA LEU A 182 -3.40 4.70 -39.43
C LEU A 182 -2.97 4.30 -40.85
N SER A 183 -2.73 3.01 -41.10
CA SER A 183 -2.37 2.50 -42.42
C SER A 183 -3.48 2.76 -43.44
N ARG A 184 -4.74 2.42 -43.12
CA ARG A 184 -5.88 2.69 -44.01
C ARG A 184 -6.04 4.19 -44.27
N ALA A 185 -5.93 5.04 -43.25
CA ALA A 185 -6.01 6.50 -43.40
C ALA A 185 -4.94 7.02 -44.37
N SER A 186 -3.71 6.50 -44.30
CA SER A 186 -2.61 6.85 -45.21
C SER A 186 -2.92 6.43 -46.67
N GLU A 187 -3.50 5.25 -46.88
CA GLU A 187 -3.89 4.77 -48.20
C GLU A 187 -5.03 5.60 -48.79
N TYR A 188 -6.04 5.94 -47.99
CA TYR A 188 -7.12 6.83 -48.39
C TYR A 188 -6.58 8.20 -48.79
N GLN A 189 -5.68 8.80 -47.99
CA GLN A 189 -5.05 10.08 -48.32
C GLN A 189 -4.28 10.00 -49.65
N ARG A 190 -3.52 8.92 -49.89
CA ARG A 190 -2.76 8.73 -51.13
C ARG A 190 -3.68 8.60 -52.36
N LYS A 191 -4.79 7.87 -52.25
CA LYS A 191 -5.77 7.69 -53.34
C LYS A 191 -6.56 8.98 -53.60
N SER A 192 -6.92 9.72 -52.57
CA SER A 192 -7.67 10.99 -52.69
C SER A 192 -6.88 12.08 -53.41
N ARG A 193 -5.55 12.16 -53.23
CA ARG A 193 -4.70 13.13 -53.96
C ARG A 193 -4.82 12.99 -55.49
N LYS A 194 -4.83 11.76 -56.01
CA LYS A 194 -4.99 11.52 -57.46
C LYS A 194 -6.36 11.97 -57.96
N LYS A 195 -7.43 11.72 -57.18
CA LYS A 195 -8.79 12.14 -57.50
C LYS A 195 -8.93 13.67 -57.47
N ILE A 196 -8.33 14.32 -56.49
CA ILE A 196 -8.30 15.79 -56.38
C ILE A 196 -7.62 16.42 -57.60
N CYS A 197 -6.46 15.91 -58.03
CA CYS A 197 -5.80 16.42 -59.24
C CYS A 197 -6.67 16.29 -60.50
N ILE A 198 -7.39 15.18 -60.65
CA ILE A 198 -8.29 14.96 -61.80
C ILE A 198 -9.46 15.96 -61.77
N ILE A 199 -10.07 16.17 -60.60
CA ILE A 199 -11.16 17.15 -60.44
C ILE A 199 -10.67 18.57 -60.78
N ILE A 200 -9.48 18.95 -60.30
CA ILE A 200 -8.88 20.27 -60.62
C ILE A 200 -8.65 20.40 -62.14
N LEU A 201 -8.13 19.37 -62.81
CA LEU A 201 -7.90 19.40 -64.26
C LEU A 201 -9.20 19.63 -65.04
N ILE A 202 -10.28 18.93 -64.66
CA ILE A 202 -11.59 19.08 -65.30
C ILE A 202 -12.14 20.49 -65.11
N LEU A 203 -12.01 21.07 -63.90
CA LEU A 203 -12.44 22.43 -63.63
C LEU A 203 -11.68 23.46 -64.47
N VAL A 204 -10.37 23.30 -64.63
CA VAL A 204 -9.55 24.19 -65.46
C VAL A 204 -9.99 24.11 -66.93
N ILE A 205 -10.17 22.90 -67.47
CA ILE A 205 -10.63 22.72 -68.86
C ILE A 205 -12.02 23.35 -69.04
N GLY A 206 -12.96 23.09 -68.13
CA GLY A 206 -14.31 23.68 -68.17
C GLY A 206 -14.27 25.21 -68.15
N LEU A 207 -13.44 25.81 -67.29
CA LEU A 207 -13.24 27.26 -67.25
C LEU A 207 -12.67 27.80 -68.57
N THR A 208 -11.67 27.14 -69.15
CA THR A 208 -11.09 27.59 -70.43
C THR A 208 -12.11 27.57 -71.57
N ILE A 209 -12.91 26.51 -71.68
CA ILE A 209 -13.97 26.39 -72.69
C ILE A 209 -15.05 27.46 -72.45
N GLY A 210 -15.46 27.66 -71.19
CA GLY A 210 -16.42 28.69 -70.82
C GLY A 210 -15.97 30.11 -71.22
N ILE A 211 -14.70 30.42 -70.98
CA ILE A 211 -14.11 31.72 -71.38
C ILE A 211 -14.10 31.88 -72.90
N ILE A 212 -13.74 30.84 -73.66
CA ILE A 212 -13.72 30.88 -75.13
C ILE A 212 -15.13 31.12 -75.66
N ILE A 213 -16.13 30.37 -75.19
CA ILE A 213 -17.53 30.55 -75.62
C ILE A 213 -18.00 31.96 -75.31
N TRP A 214 -17.75 32.44 -74.09
CA TRP A 214 -18.11 33.80 -73.69
C TRP A 214 -17.45 34.87 -74.57
N ALA A 215 -16.16 34.70 -74.90
CA ALA A 215 -15.44 35.60 -75.79
C ALA A 215 -15.98 35.58 -77.23
N THR A 216 -16.37 34.40 -77.74
CA THR A 216 -16.96 34.26 -79.09
C THR A 216 -18.38 34.79 -79.21
N VAL A 217 -19.17 34.75 -78.13
CA VAL A 217 -20.54 35.32 -78.11
C VAL A 217 -20.50 36.83 -77.94
N LYS A 218 -19.47 37.36 -77.29
CA LYS A 218 -19.32 38.80 -77.01
C LYS A 218 -18.56 39.57 -78.09
N SER A 219 -17.79 38.89 -78.95
CA SER A 219 -17.14 39.48 -80.15
C SER A 219 -18.11 39.50 -81.32
#